data_AF-A0A7G8BW70-F1
#
_entry.id   AF-A0A7G8BW70-F1
#
_cell.length_a   1.000
_cell.length_b   1.000
_cell.length_c   1.000
_cell.angle_alpha   90.00
_cell.angle_beta   90.00
_cell.angle_gamma   90.00
#
_symmetry.space_group_name_H-M   'P 1'
#
loop_
_entity.id
_entity.type
_entity.pdbx_description
1 polymer ?
#
loop_
_entity_poly.entity_id
_entity_poly.type
_entity_poly.pdbx_seq_one_letter_code
_entity_poly.pdbx_strand_id
1 'polypeptide(L)'
;MKFQWVEKIPVADPEIVLRAMEDRLRTVSSEVVREGDRITLMGLGPSPRAMNRRDRTVIDVKVEDGFTMIAADIAYQASSLLGDAPQDAVVRAKLERVFAEMREELGVKAVSARAVEAHREIAKAPPADPEPFHELPKMRFAAEVPVTPPPSFPEVKVETVREEKPAVLEPAAAVAEPAEVETKYEKATVSEPIPVVERAEVKAESEKPAMVVEVQVPEPKIIAGVANKSDEEKAIKDGVVTVPVVAKEEKEASALLPKPVVAVPAKVAEEKKATVSKEKTSPGVPKISRLVAAPVSQPESVEEEKKSSRLLQWSAWVAAFIVLVLAPAAWLYLPRGSHGDSSAPQQTQPGPTTQPTGAAAAESAPAPVASVDVPVKEQEPTGMVKDWEAALQSTDATKQAGFYADPVDRYFLRHDVSRASILADKQSQIGKRADGWSVVMEQIKVQQKDDTASVHLIKHFTIRKDGKLTSQWYVPSLLQLKRADGRWQIVSERDLGWANTLDELE
;
A
#
# COMPACT_ATOMS: atom_id res chain seq x y z
N MET A 1 -17.97 5.96 12.70
CA MET A 1 -18.66 7.07 12.01
C MET A 1 -19.19 6.57 10.67
N LYS A 2 -20.23 7.22 10.15
CA LYS A 2 -20.82 6.92 8.84
C LYS A 2 -21.29 8.22 8.17
N PHE A 3 -21.16 8.33 6.85
CA PHE A 3 -21.83 9.36 6.05
C PHE A 3 -22.10 8.84 4.64
N GLN A 4 -22.98 9.53 3.91
CA GLN A 4 -23.28 9.25 2.51
C GLN A 4 -22.75 10.38 1.62
N TRP A 5 -22.38 10.05 0.39
CA TRP A 5 -21.96 10.97 -0.66
C TRP A 5 -22.75 10.67 -1.94
N VAL A 6 -23.17 11.69 -2.69
CA VAL A 6 -23.73 11.54 -4.04
C VAL A 6 -23.03 12.51 -4.98
N GLU A 7 -22.55 12.01 -6.12
CA GLU A 7 -21.88 12.78 -7.19
C GLU A 7 -22.56 12.47 -8.54
N LYS A 8 -22.73 13.49 -9.40
CA LYS A 8 -23.38 13.36 -10.72
C LYS A 8 -22.39 13.67 -11.84
N ILE A 9 -22.26 12.76 -12.81
CA ILE A 9 -21.28 12.84 -13.89
C ILE A 9 -21.99 12.88 -15.25
N PRO A 10 -21.67 13.83 -16.15
CA PRO A 10 -22.22 13.92 -17.50
C PRO A 10 -21.54 12.92 -18.46
N VAL A 11 -21.58 11.64 -18.11
CA VAL A 11 -21.16 10.51 -18.93
C VAL A 11 -22.29 9.49 -18.89
N ALA A 12 -22.79 9.08 -20.06
CA ALA A 12 -23.94 8.19 -20.17
C ALA A 12 -23.58 6.70 -20.00
N ASP A 13 -22.30 6.34 -20.20
CA ASP A 13 -21.80 4.97 -20.06
C ASP A 13 -21.21 4.75 -18.64
N PRO A 14 -21.87 3.96 -17.79
CA PRO A 14 -21.41 3.70 -16.43
C PRO A 14 -20.18 2.79 -16.39
N GLU A 15 -19.90 1.98 -17.43
CA GLU A 15 -18.73 1.09 -17.46
C GLU A 15 -17.43 1.88 -17.56
N ILE A 16 -17.41 2.96 -18.34
CA ILE A 16 -16.25 3.85 -18.46
C ILE A 16 -16.00 4.55 -17.12
N VAL A 17 -17.06 5.01 -16.45
CA VAL A 17 -16.99 5.62 -15.11
C VAL A 17 -16.48 4.60 -14.07
N LEU A 18 -17.01 3.37 -14.07
CA LEU A 18 -16.60 2.30 -13.15
C LEU A 18 -15.14 1.92 -13.30
N ARG A 19 -14.63 1.80 -14.54
CA ARG A 19 -13.20 1.49 -14.79
C ARG A 19 -12.29 2.60 -14.31
N ALA A 20 -12.54 3.84 -14.74
CA ALA A 20 -11.76 5.00 -14.30
C ALA A 20 -11.82 5.17 -12.77
N MET A 21 -12.99 4.93 -12.15
CA MET A 21 -13.13 4.97 -10.71
C MET A 21 -12.34 3.85 -10.01
N GLU A 22 -12.38 2.61 -10.51
CA GLU A 22 -11.64 1.49 -9.95
C GLU A 22 -10.13 1.76 -9.95
N ASP A 23 -9.57 2.21 -11.08
CA ASP A 23 -8.15 2.53 -11.22
C ASP A 23 -7.72 3.66 -10.28
N ARG A 24 -8.57 4.68 -10.07
CA ARG A 24 -8.30 5.78 -9.13
C ARG A 24 -8.45 5.37 -7.67
N LEU A 25 -9.43 4.53 -7.34
CA LEU A 25 -9.58 4.00 -5.97
C LEU A 25 -8.40 3.11 -5.56
N ARG A 26 -7.78 2.40 -6.51
CA ARG A 26 -6.55 1.62 -6.28
C ARG A 26 -5.34 2.48 -5.85
N THR A 27 -5.41 3.81 -6.00
CA THR A 27 -4.37 4.73 -5.49
C THR A 27 -4.52 5.06 -3.99
N VAL A 28 -5.72 4.89 -3.43
CA VAL A 28 -6.03 5.21 -2.01
C VAL A 28 -6.33 3.97 -1.16
N SER A 29 -6.58 2.82 -1.78
CA SER A 29 -6.75 1.52 -1.13
C SER A 29 -6.17 0.39 -2.00
N SER A 30 -5.50 -0.58 -1.38
CA SER A 30 -5.09 -1.81 -2.05
C SER A 30 -6.20 -2.86 -2.16
N GLU A 31 -7.30 -2.70 -1.41
CA GLU A 31 -8.41 -3.64 -1.30
C GLU A 31 -9.66 -3.05 -1.95
N VAL A 32 -9.64 -3.01 -3.29
CA VAL A 32 -10.75 -2.58 -4.15
C VAL A 32 -11.31 -3.80 -4.89
N VAL A 33 -12.58 -4.09 -4.64
CA VAL A 33 -13.35 -5.21 -5.22
C VAL A 33 -14.55 -4.66 -5.98
N ARG A 34 -14.71 -5.08 -7.23
CA ARG A 34 -15.82 -4.68 -8.10
C ARG A 34 -16.78 -5.85 -8.32
N GLU A 35 -18.07 -5.59 -8.12
CA GLU A 35 -19.19 -6.53 -8.28
C GLU A 35 -20.26 -5.86 -9.15
N GLY A 36 -20.14 -5.97 -10.47
CA GLY A 36 -21.06 -5.33 -11.42
C GLY A 36 -21.00 -3.80 -11.39
N ASP A 37 -22.09 -3.17 -10.97
CA ASP A 37 -22.29 -1.72 -10.80
C ASP A 37 -21.82 -1.19 -9.42
N ARG A 38 -21.36 -2.09 -8.55
CA ARG A 38 -20.88 -1.78 -7.20
C ARG A 38 -19.36 -1.92 -7.10
N ILE A 39 -18.72 -0.97 -6.42
CA ILE A 39 -17.33 -1.08 -5.94
C ILE A 39 -17.33 -1.05 -4.41
N THR A 40 -16.79 -2.08 -3.77
CA THR A 40 -16.44 -2.05 -2.34
C THR A 40 -14.95 -1.78 -2.20
N LEU A 41 -14.58 -0.78 -1.41
CA LEU A 41 -13.20 -0.60 -0.97
C LEU A 41 -13.07 -0.66 0.55
N MET A 42 -11.96 -1.24 1.01
CA MET A 42 -11.60 -1.34 2.42
C MET A 42 -10.45 -0.38 2.73
N GLY A 43 -10.30 0.06 3.97
CA GLY A 43 -9.15 0.87 4.38
C GLY A 43 -9.25 2.38 4.17
N LEU A 44 -10.36 2.90 3.63
CA LEU A 44 -10.57 4.33 3.43
C LEU A 44 -10.89 5.05 4.74
N GLY A 45 -9.89 5.15 5.60
CA GLY A 45 -9.98 5.82 6.90
C GLY A 45 -9.58 7.29 6.85
N PRO A 46 -9.84 8.03 7.95
CA PRO A 46 -9.37 9.39 8.12
C PRO A 46 -7.86 9.41 8.44
N SER A 47 -7.29 8.30 8.94
CA SER A 47 -5.84 8.19 9.17
C SER A 47 -5.03 8.43 7.88
N PRO A 48 -3.96 9.24 7.94
CA PRO A 48 -3.05 9.41 6.81
C PRO A 48 -1.97 8.30 6.72
N ARG A 49 -1.80 7.48 7.77
CA ARG A 49 -0.70 6.50 7.88
C ARG A 49 -1.12 5.05 7.94
N ALA A 50 -2.35 4.77 8.39
CA ALA A 50 -2.83 3.40 8.59
C ALA A 50 -4.08 3.11 7.75
N MET A 51 -3.99 2.10 6.88
CA MET A 51 -5.14 1.54 6.17
C MET A 51 -5.90 0.60 7.11
N ASN A 52 -6.94 1.10 7.77
CA ASN A 52 -7.74 0.30 8.70
C ASN A 52 -8.75 -0.57 7.94
N ARG A 53 -8.54 -1.88 7.87
CA ARG A 53 -9.45 -2.85 7.22
C ARG A 53 -10.89 -2.87 7.76
N ARG A 54 -11.18 -2.24 8.90
CA ARG A 54 -12.56 -2.06 9.39
C ARG A 54 -13.29 -0.88 8.76
N ASP A 55 -12.56 0.02 8.10
CA ASP A 55 -13.12 1.12 7.35
C ASP A 55 -13.55 0.57 5.98
N ARG A 56 -14.83 0.71 5.65
CA ARG A 56 -15.48 0.18 4.45
C ARG A 56 -16.24 1.29 3.76
N THR A 57 -15.99 1.46 2.47
CA THR A 57 -16.82 2.29 1.60
C THR A 57 -17.44 1.41 0.53
N VAL A 58 -18.75 1.53 0.33
CA VAL A 58 -19.48 0.88 -0.77
C VAL A 58 -19.92 1.98 -1.71
N ILE A 59 -19.67 1.81 -3.00
CA ILE A 59 -19.98 2.79 -4.04
C ILE A 59 -20.86 2.10 -5.08
N ASP A 60 -22.09 2.57 -5.22
CA ASP A 60 -23.06 2.11 -6.22
C ASP A 60 -23.09 3.13 -7.37
N VAL A 61 -23.03 2.65 -8.62
CA VAL A 61 -23.03 3.48 -9.83
C VAL A 61 -24.27 3.18 -10.66
N LYS A 62 -25.09 4.20 -10.95
CA LYS A 62 -26.36 4.04 -11.69
C LYS A 62 -26.48 5.09 -12.78
N VAL A 63 -27.25 4.77 -13.83
CA VAL A 63 -27.57 5.74 -14.89
C VAL A 63 -28.95 6.31 -14.65
N GLU A 64 -29.07 7.63 -14.61
CA GLU A 64 -30.31 8.37 -14.40
C GLU A 64 -30.31 9.64 -15.29
N ASP A 65 -31.36 9.83 -16.09
CA ASP A 65 -31.51 10.95 -17.04
C ASP A 65 -30.33 11.17 -18.00
N GLY A 66 -29.61 10.11 -18.38
CA GLY A 66 -28.42 10.18 -19.23
C GLY A 66 -27.13 10.63 -18.53
N PHE A 67 -27.17 10.75 -17.20
CA PHE A 67 -26.00 10.98 -16.34
C PHE A 67 -25.66 9.72 -15.55
N THR A 68 -24.39 9.55 -15.21
CA THR A 68 -23.97 8.55 -14.22
C THR A 68 -24.01 9.16 -12.82
N MET A 69 -24.85 8.60 -11.96
CA MET A 69 -24.98 8.90 -10.54
C MET A 69 -24.09 7.94 -9.75
N ILE A 70 -23.18 8.49 -8.93
CA ILE A 70 -22.35 7.74 -7.99
C ILE A 70 -22.88 7.99 -6.58
N ALA A 71 -23.33 6.95 -5.90
CA ALA A 71 -23.71 7.00 -4.48
C ALA A 71 -22.70 6.20 -3.65
N ALA A 72 -22.07 6.82 -2.67
CA ALA A 72 -21.14 6.16 -1.76
C ALA A 72 -21.66 6.16 -0.32
N ASP A 73 -21.68 4.97 0.29
CA ASP A 73 -21.89 4.73 1.72
C ASP A 73 -20.53 4.52 2.39
N ILE A 74 -20.09 5.50 3.19
CA ILE A 74 -18.80 5.49 3.86
C ILE A 74 -19.01 5.10 5.33
N ALA A 75 -18.29 4.07 5.82
CA ALA A 75 -18.20 3.71 7.23
C ALA A 75 -16.74 3.59 7.66
N TYR A 76 -16.33 4.34 8.70
CA TYR A 76 -14.94 4.35 9.18
C TYR A 76 -14.85 4.51 10.70
N GLN A 77 -13.75 4.03 11.27
CA GLN A 77 -13.40 4.17 12.67
C GLN A 77 -12.75 5.54 12.94
N ALA A 78 -13.02 6.11 14.12
CA ALA A 78 -12.36 7.34 14.54
C ALA A 78 -10.85 7.10 14.71
N SER A 79 -10.03 7.99 14.17
CA SER A 79 -8.58 8.04 14.38
C SER A 79 -8.25 9.09 15.43
N SER A 80 -7.51 8.72 16.47
CA SER A 80 -6.97 9.67 17.46
C SER A 80 -5.86 10.56 16.90
N LEU A 81 -5.22 10.15 15.80
CA LEU A 81 -4.04 10.81 15.21
C LEU A 81 -4.34 12.18 14.56
N LEU A 82 -5.61 12.56 14.41
CA LEU A 82 -6.02 13.81 13.77
C LEU A 82 -6.31 14.96 14.75
N GLY A 83 -6.26 14.72 16.06
CA GLY A 83 -6.66 15.70 17.07
C GLY A 83 -8.07 16.21 16.82
N ASP A 84 -8.23 17.55 16.82
CA ASP A 84 -9.51 18.23 16.65
C ASP A 84 -9.97 18.37 15.19
N ALA A 85 -9.21 17.84 14.21
CA ALA A 85 -9.58 17.97 12.80
C ALA A 85 -10.83 17.12 12.47
N PRO A 86 -11.83 17.68 11.75
CA PRO A 86 -13.05 16.96 11.37
C PRO A 86 -12.69 15.76 10.47
N GLN A 87 -12.87 14.56 11.01
CA GLN A 87 -12.37 13.34 10.39
C GLN A 87 -13.16 12.93 9.15
N ASP A 88 -14.45 13.27 9.12
CA ASP A 88 -15.28 13.13 7.92
C ASP A 88 -14.73 14.01 6.79
N ALA A 89 -14.34 15.26 7.07
CA ALA A 89 -13.74 16.16 6.08
C ALA A 89 -12.44 15.58 5.48
N VAL A 90 -11.64 14.85 6.26
CA VAL A 90 -10.44 14.17 5.76
C VAL A 90 -10.80 13.01 4.80
N VAL A 91 -11.80 12.20 5.13
CA VAL A 91 -12.26 11.11 4.24
C VAL A 91 -12.94 11.68 2.98
N ARG A 92 -13.75 12.73 3.14
CA ARG A 92 -14.37 13.51 2.06
C ARG A 92 -13.31 14.03 1.08
N ALA A 93 -12.27 14.71 1.57
CA ALA A 93 -11.19 15.24 0.73
C ALA A 93 -10.42 14.16 -0.05
N LYS A 94 -10.28 12.95 0.52
CA LYS A 94 -9.70 11.79 -0.20
C LYS A 94 -10.61 11.35 -1.37
N LEU A 95 -11.92 11.28 -1.18
CA LEU A 95 -12.89 10.93 -2.23
C LEU A 95 -13.01 12.04 -3.29
N GLU A 96 -13.06 13.31 -2.88
CA GLU A 96 -13.06 14.47 -3.78
C GLU A 96 -11.87 14.43 -4.74
N ARG A 97 -10.68 14.10 -4.21
CA ARG A 97 -9.46 13.94 -5.02
C ARG A 97 -9.60 12.80 -6.04
N VAL A 98 -10.03 11.61 -5.60
CA VAL A 98 -10.29 10.47 -6.50
C VAL A 98 -11.28 10.86 -7.60
N PHE A 99 -12.39 11.52 -7.26
CA PHE A 99 -13.39 11.96 -8.24
C PHE A 99 -12.89 13.11 -9.14
N ALA A 100 -11.98 13.96 -8.67
CA ALA A 100 -11.36 15.00 -9.48
C ALA A 100 -10.36 14.44 -10.51
N GLU A 101 -9.56 13.45 -10.12
CA GLU A 101 -8.64 12.73 -11.01
C GLU A 101 -9.41 11.89 -12.04
N MET A 102 -10.45 11.17 -11.62
CA MET A 102 -11.36 10.43 -12.52
C MET A 102 -12.07 11.36 -13.53
N ARG A 103 -12.59 12.53 -13.11
CA ARG A 103 -13.21 13.50 -14.04
C ARG A 103 -12.21 14.13 -15.03
N GLU A 104 -10.92 14.14 -14.70
CA GLU A 104 -9.86 14.55 -15.63
C GLU A 104 -9.60 13.48 -16.68
N GLU A 105 -9.48 12.22 -16.27
CA GLU A 105 -9.30 11.06 -17.14
C GLU A 105 -10.49 10.85 -18.11
N LEU A 106 -11.72 11.05 -17.63
CA LEU A 106 -12.92 11.01 -18.46
C LEU A 106 -13.08 12.22 -19.41
N GLY A 107 -12.15 13.19 -19.41
CA GLY A 107 -12.23 14.43 -20.20
C GLY A 107 -13.36 15.39 -19.78
N VAL A 108 -14.09 15.08 -18.70
CA VAL A 108 -15.31 15.79 -18.25
C VAL A 108 -15.03 17.24 -17.86
N LYS A 109 -13.80 17.58 -17.48
CA LYS A 109 -13.38 18.97 -17.19
C LYS A 109 -13.67 19.94 -18.36
N ALA A 110 -13.57 19.49 -19.61
CA ALA A 110 -13.92 20.31 -20.79
C ALA A 110 -15.43 20.40 -21.05
N VAL A 111 -16.17 19.32 -20.78
CA VAL A 111 -17.61 19.23 -21.03
C VAL A 111 -18.40 20.04 -19.99
N SER A 112 -17.99 20.00 -18.72
CA SER A 112 -18.65 20.73 -17.62
C SER A 112 -18.70 22.24 -17.86
N ALA A 113 -17.56 22.86 -18.21
CA ALA A 113 -17.50 24.29 -18.51
C ALA A 113 -18.44 24.67 -19.67
N ARG A 114 -18.43 23.88 -20.75
CA ARG A 114 -19.24 24.14 -21.96
C ARG A 114 -20.74 23.89 -21.73
N ALA A 115 -21.11 22.91 -20.89
CA ALA A 115 -22.50 22.65 -20.53
C ALA A 115 -23.07 23.76 -19.63
N VAL A 116 -22.30 24.23 -18.64
CA VAL A 116 -22.66 25.38 -17.80
C VAL A 116 -22.78 26.65 -18.66
N GLU A 117 -21.91 26.84 -19.64
CA GLU A 117 -21.98 27.97 -20.58
C GLU A 117 -23.19 27.88 -21.51
N ALA A 118 -23.51 26.69 -22.05
CA ALA A 118 -24.72 26.47 -22.87
C ALA A 118 -26.02 26.71 -22.08
N HIS A 119 -26.13 26.21 -20.84
CA HIS A 119 -27.27 26.53 -19.98
C HIS A 119 -27.33 28.03 -19.61
N ARG A 120 -26.18 28.70 -19.51
CA ARG A 120 -26.11 30.16 -19.29
C ARG A 120 -26.50 30.97 -20.53
N GLU A 121 -26.28 30.47 -21.74
CA GLU A 121 -26.83 31.07 -22.96
C GLU A 121 -28.35 30.88 -23.05
N ILE A 122 -28.87 29.68 -22.74
CA ILE A 122 -30.32 29.44 -22.68
C ILE A 122 -30.99 30.37 -21.66
N ALA A 123 -30.35 30.59 -20.49
CA ALA A 123 -30.82 31.54 -19.48
C ALA A 123 -30.59 33.03 -19.82
N LYS A 124 -29.88 33.33 -20.91
CA LYS A 124 -29.69 34.69 -21.47
C LYS A 124 -30.59 34.98 -22.66
N ALA A 125 -31.25 33.97 -23.23
CA ALA A 125 -32.31 34.21 -24.21
C ALA A 125 -33.35 35.14 -23.57
N PRO A 126 -33.72 36.27 -24.21
CA PRO A 126 -34.79 37.10 -23.69
C PRO A 126 -36.05 36.22 -23.57
N PRO A 127 -36.88 36.41 -22.52
CA PRO A 127 -38.11 35.65 -22.40
C PRO A 127 -38.92 35.88 -23.67
N ALA A 128 -39.19 34.81 -24.40
CA ALA A 128 -40.07 34.87 -25.56
C ALA A 128 -41.41 35.43 -25.07
N ASP A 129 -41.96 36.40 -25.82
CA ASP A 129 -43.28 36.95 -25.50
C ASP A 129 -44.28 35.79 -25.32
N PRO A 130 -45.11 35.81 -24.27
CA PRO A 130 -45.99 34.70 -23.97
C PRO A 130 -46.96 34.51 -25.14
N GLU A 131 -46.75 33.43 -25.91
CA GLU A 131 -47.69 33.07 -26.97
C GLU A 131 -49.11 32.98 -26.39
N PRO A 132 -50.12 33.51 -27.10
CA PRO A 132 -51.48 33.52 -26.59
C PRO A 132 -51.94 32.08 -26.35
N PHE A 133 -52.19 31.76 -25.07
CA PHE A 133 -52.69 30.46 -24.65
C PHE A 133 -53.96 30.11 -25.44
N HIS A 134 -53.83 29.21 -26.41
CA HIS A 134 -54.99 28.55 -27.00
C HIS A 134 -55.68 27.74 -25.90
N GLU A 135 -56.92 28.12 -25.56
CA GLU A 135 -57.73 27.42 -24.57
C GLU A 135 -57.84 25.93 -24.93
N LEU A 136 -57.19 25.07 -24.14
CA LEU A 136 -57.36 23.64 -24.28
C LEU A 136 -58.82 23.27 -24.00
N PRO A 137 -59.44 22.39 -24.81
CA PRO A 137 -60.85 22.08 -24.69
C PRO A 137 -61.14 21.46 -23.31
N LYS A 138 -62.09 22.08 -22.61
CA LYS A 138 -62.52 21.76 -21.25
C LYS A 138 -63.15 20.36 -21.19
N MET A 139 -62.34 19.32 -21.10
CA MET A 139 -62.81 17.94 -20.98
C MET A 139 -63.67 17.79 -19.73
N ARG A 140 -64.96 17.49 -19.96
CA ARG A 140 -65.90 17.14 -18.90
C ARG A 140 -65.54 15.74 -18.41
N PHE A 141 -65.06 15.64 -17.17
CA PHE A 141 -65.00 14.36 -16.47
C PHE A 141 -66.43 13.85 -16.30
N ALA A 142 -66.74 12.74 -16.96
CA ALA A 142 -68.04 12.09 -16.89
C ALA A 142 -67.96 10.84 -16.01
N ALA A 143 -68.92 10.74 -15.09
CA ALA A 143 -69.37 9.55 -14.36
C ALA A 143 -68.37 8.79 -13.47
N GLU A 144 -68.86 8.46 -12.28
CA GLU A 144 -68.22 7.62 -11.28
C GLU A 144 -67.98 6.20 -11.84
N VAL A 145 -66.77 5.68 -11.65
CA VAL A 145 -66.48 4.24 -11.86
C VAL A 145 -66.80 3.52 -10.54
N PRO A 146 -67.69 2.51 -10.53
CA PRO A 146 -68.03 1.79 -9.30
C PRO A 146 -66.84 0.96 -8.82
N VAL A 147 -66.54 1.08 -7.53
CA VAL A 147 -65.46 0.33 -6.86
C VAL A 147 -65.89 -1.13 -6.70
N THR A 148 -65.35 -2.03 -7.52
CA THR A 148 -65.41 -3.48 -7.28
C THR A 148 -64.46 -3.86 -6.14
N PRO A 149 -64.94 -4.59 -5.11
CA PRO A 149 -64.05 -5.10 -4.07
C PRO A 149 -63.10 -6.19 -4.63
N PRO A 150 -61.88 -6.33 -4.09
CA PRO A 150 -60.92 -7.32 -4.55
C PRO A 150 -61.39 -8.76 -4.23
N PRO A 151 -61.00 -9.76 -5.04
CA PRO A 151 -61.40 -11.15 -4.83
C PRO A 151 -60.78 -11.72 -3.53
N SER A 152 -61.63 -12.37 -2.73
CA SER A 152 -61.20 -13.13 -1.55
C SER A 152 -60.49 -14.41 -1.97
N PHE A 153 -59.22 -14.57 -1.60
CA PHE A 153 -58.50 -15.83 -1.75
C PHE A 153 -59.06 -16.89 -0.78
N PRO A 154 -59.15 -18.17 -1.19
CA PRO A 154 -59.63 -19.23 -0.32
C PRO A 154 -58.65 -19.51 0.83
N GLU A 155 -59.20 -19.63 2.04
CA GLU A 155 -58.48 -19.91 3.27
C GLU A 155 -57.90 -21.34 3.23
N VAL A 156 -56.59 -21.45 3.00
CA VAL A 156 -55.89 -22.75 3.02
C VAL A 156 -55.73 -23.19 4.47
N LYS A 157 -56.58 -24.14 4.85
CA LYS A 157 -56.59 -24.78 6.17
C LYS A 157 -55.34 -25.64 6.34
N VAL A 158 -54.31 -25.09 6.98
CA VAL A 158 -53.06 -25.81 7.26
C VAL A 158 -53.33 -26.89 8.31
N GLU A 159 -53.32 -28.15 7.87
CA GLU A 159 -53.48 -29.31 8.73
C GLU A 159 -52.20 -29.55 9.53
N THR A 160 -52.33 -29.59 10.86
CA THR A 160 -51.18 -29.65 11.77
C THR A 160 -50.54 -31.03 11.75
N VAL A 161 -49.53 -31.22 10.89
CA VAL A 161 -48.75 -32.46 10.85
C VAL A 161 -48.03 -32.66 12.19
N ARG A 162 -48.39 -33.77 12.84
CA ARG A 162 -47.89 -34.19 14.15
C ARG A 162 -46.41 -34.56 14.05
N GLU A 163 -45.58 -33.85 14.81
CA GLU A 163 -44.14 -34.07 14.88
C GLU A 163 -43.81 -35.44 15.51
N GLU A 164 -43.46 -36.44 14.67
CA GLU A 164 -42.94 -37.72 15.18
C GLU A 164 -41.47 -37.57 15.56
N LYS A 165 -41.24 -37.71 16.87
CA LYS A 165 -39.93 -37.76 17.52
C LYS A 165 -39.03 -38.82 16.86
N PRO A 166 -37.91 -38.45 16.21
CA PRO A 166 -37.00 -39.45 15.63
C PRO A 166 -36.37 -40.30 16.72
N ALA A 167 -36.34 -41.61 16.49
CA ALA A 167 -35.76 -42.57 17.42
C ALA A 167 -34.23 -42.41 17.49
N VAL A 168 -33.70 -42.51 18.71
CA VAL A 168 -32.25 -42.62 18.95
C VAL A 168 -31.79 -43.97 18.41
N LEU A 169 -30.98 -43.96 17.35
CA LEU A 169 -30.22 -45.12 16.90
C LEU A 169 -28.82 -45.04 17.50
N GLU A 170 -28.51 -46.00 18.37
CA GLU A 170 -27.16 -46.23 18.87
C GLU A 170 -26.23 -46.64 17.72
N PRO A 171 -25.02 -46.07 17.57
CA PRO A 171 -24.00 -46.63 16.71
C PRO A 171 -23.45 -47.90 17.37
N ALA A 172 -23.86 -49.06 16.87
CA ALA A 172 -23.37 -50.35 17.32
C ALA A 172 -21.83 -50.45 17.16
N ALA A 173 -21.16 -50.99 18.17
CA ALA A 173 -19.73 -51.23 18.14
C ALA A 173 -19.39 -52.34 17.12
N ALA A 174 -18.74 -51.96 16.03
CA ALA A 174 -18.08 -52.88 15.12
C ALA A 174 -16.57 -52.87 15.41
N VAL A 175 -16.11 -53.88 16.14
CA VAL A 175 -14.68 -54.17 16.31
C VAL A 175 -14.15 -54.64 14.95
N ALA A 176 -13.28 -53.82 14.34
CA ALA A 176 -12.49 -54.18 13.17
C ALA A 176 -11.01 -54.12 13.54
N GLU A 177 -10.44 -55.29 13.71
CA GLU A 177 -9.05 -55.57 14.06
C GLU A 177 -8.12 -55.13 12.90
N PRO A 178 -7.19 -54.17 13.11
CA PRO A 178 -6.18 -53.86 12.11
C PRO A 178 -5.12 -54.97 12.10
N ALA A 179 -5.10 -55.76 11.03
CA ALA A 179 -4.14 -56.84 10.87
C ALA A 179 -2.69 -56.34 10.97
N GLU A 180 -1.89 -57.05 11.78
CA GLU A 180 -0.44 -56.84 11.86
C GLU A 180 0.20 -57.13 10.49
N VAL A 181 0.77 -56.10 9.87
CA VAL A 181 1.66 -56.30 8.72
C VAL A 181 3.08 -56.44 9.25
N GLU A 182 3.54 -57.68 9.42
CA GLU A 182 4.93 -58.01 9.70
C GLU A 182 5.84 -57.51 8.56
N THR A 183 6.40 -56.30 8.69
CA THR A 183 7.57 -55.90 7.89
C THR A 183 8.82 -56.52 8.48
N LYS A 184 9.05 -57.76 8.07
CA LYS A 184 10.24 -58.57 8.35
C LYS A 184 11.53 -57.86 7.91
N TYR A 185 12.12 -57.07 8.80
CA TYR A 185 13.43 -56.46 8.57
C TYR A 185 14.53 -57.52 8.59
N GLU A 186 14.97 -57.90 7.39
CA GLU A 186 16.05 -58.86 7.20
C GLU A 186 17.39 -58.25 7.63
N LYS A 187 18.00 -58.88 8.64
CA LYS A 187 19.24 -58.42 9.28
C LYS A 187 20.45 -58.73 8.40
N ALA A 188 20.68 -57.90 7.38
CA ALA A 188 21.89 -57.94 6.56
C ALA A 188 23.13 -57.58 7.42
N THR A 189 23.82 -58.61 7.90
CA THR A 189 25.11 -58.45 8.59
C THR A 189 26.19 -58.29 7.52
N VAL A 190 26.70 -57.07 7.34
CA VAL A 190 27.93 -56.82 6.55
C VAL A 190 28.98 -56.25 7.49
N SER A 191 29.98 -57.08 7.75
CA SER A 191 31.16 -56.74 8.55
C SER A 191 32.34 -56.43 7.64
N GLU A 192 32.86 -55.20 7.69
CA GLU A 192 34.25 -54.92 7.31
C GLU A 192 34.88 -53.91 8.28
N PRO A 193 36.15 -54.08 8.68
CA PRO A 193 36.76 -53.32 9.76
C PRO A 193 37.47 -52.05 9.27
N ILE A 194 37.24 -50.93 9.94
CA ILE A 194 38.05 -49.70 9.80
C ILE A 194 39.20 -49.78 10.83
N PRO A 195 40.46 -49.53 10.44
CA PRO A 195 41.61 -49.68 11.34
C PRO A 195 41.64 -48.64 12.45
N VAL A 196 41.94 -49.10 13.67
CA VAL A 196 42.22 -48.28 14.84
C VAL A 196 43.56 -47.55 14.62
N VAL A 197 43.53 -46.23 14.49
CA VAL A 197 44.74 -45.41 14.57
C VAL A 197 45.03 -45.11 16.04
N GLU A 198 46.13 -45.70 16.50
CA GLU A 198 46.66 -45.62 17.85
C GLU A 198 47.04 -44.18 18.23
N ARG A 199 46.25 -43.55 19.10
CA ARG A 199 46.53 -42.19 19.60
C ARG A 199 47.46 -42.30 20.82
N ALA A 200 48.76 -42.17 20.57
CA ALA A 200 49.78 -42.22 21.60
C ALA A 200 49.53 -41.22 22.75
N GLU A 201 49.62 -41.71 23.98
CA GLU A 201 49.72 -40.86 25.17
C GLU A 201 51.06 -40.12 25.15
N VAL A 202 51.04 -38.79 25.22
CA VAL A 202 52.20 -38.01 25.61
C VAL A 202 51.93 -37.39 26.98
N LYS A 203 52.71 -37.84 27.94
CA LYS A 203 52.65 -37.46 29.36
C LYS A 203 53.19 -36.05 29.57
N ALA A 204 52.65 -35.36 30.56
CA ALA A 204 52.91 -33.96 30.84
C ALA A 204 54.38 -33.62 31.17
N GLU A 205 54.77 -32.39 30.83
CA GLU A 205 55.76 -31.63 31.58
C GLU A 205 55.24 -30.20 31.79
N SER A 206 55.49 -29.62 32.97
CA SER A 206 54.93 -28.32 33.36
C SER A 206 56.05 -27.30 33.50
N GLU A 207 55.89 -26.11 32.91
CA GLU A 207 56.68 -24.95 33.31
C GLU A 207 55.84 -23.66 33.34
N LYS A 208 56.35 -22.67 34.09
CA LYS A 208 55.61 -21.53 34.65
C LYS A 208 55.71 -20.25 33.78
N PRO A 209 54.90 -19.20 34.06
CA PRO A 209 54.53 -18.20 33.06
C PRO A 209 55.44 -16.96 33.01
N ALA A 210 55.42 -16.27 31.87
CA ALA A 210 55.84 -14.87 31.75
C ALA A 210 55.09 -14.13 30.61
N MET A 211 55.03 -12.80 30.73
CA MET A 211 54.53 -11.81 29.75
C MET A 211 53.01 -11.79 29.47
N VAL A 212 52.30 -11.11 30.37
CA VAL A 212 51.15 -10.28 30.00
C VAL A 212 51.64 -9.17 29.05
N VAL A 213 51.09 -9.10 27.84
CA VAL A 213 51.25 -7.95 26.94
C VAL A 213 50.00 -7.08 27.05
N GLU A 214 50.10 -6.05 27.88
CA GLU A 214 49.05 -5.05 28.06
C GLU A 214 49.06 -4.07 26.87
N VAL A 215 48.11 -4.23 25.96
CA VAL A 215 47.95 -3.34 24.81
C VAL A 215 47.24 -2.07 25.28
N GLN A 216 48.02 -1.00 25.50
CA GLN A 216 47.48 0.32 25.79
C GLN A 216 46.64 0.84 24.61
N VAL A 217 45.33 0.95 24.81
CA VAL A 217 44.44 1.73 23.95
C VAL A 217 44.59 3.20 24.35
N PRO A 218 45.02 4.11 23.45
CA PRO A 218 45.17 5.53 23.79
C PRO A 218 43.79 6.18 24.02
N GLU A 219 43.63 6.83 25.17
CA GLU A 219 42.42 7.58 25.51
C GLU A 219 42.19 8.76 24.54
N PRO A 220 40.94 9.04 24.14
CA PRO A 220 40.63 10.24 23.38
C PRO A 220 40.79 11.48 24.26
N LYS A 221 41.77 12.34 23.94
CA LYS A 221 41.95 13.65 24.58
C LYS A 221 40.69 14.51 24.44
N ILE A 222 39.93 14.64 25.52
CA ILE A 222 38.89 15.65 25.66
C ILE A 222 39.55 17.02 25.77
N ILE A 223 39.50 17.81 24.69
CA ILE A 223 39.89 19.22 24.73
C ILE A 223 38.68 20.03 25.22
N ALA A 224 38.58 20.20 26.54
CA ALA A 224 37.77 21.27 27.11
C ALA A 224 38.53 22.59 26.93
N GLY A 225 37.94 23.57 26.23
CA GLY A 225 38.69 24.77 25.83
C GLY A 225 37.85 25.96 25.37
N VAL A 226 37.38 26.74 26.35
CA VAL A 226 37.23 28.20 26.30
C VAL A 226 36.29 28.82 25.26
N ALA A 227 35.21 29.43 25.77
CA ALA A 227 34.48 30.46 25.06
C ALA A 227 35.30 31.77 25.03
N ASN A 228 35.28 32.50 23.91
CA ASN A 228 35.35 33.96 23.94
C ASN A 228 34.75 34.60 22.68
N LYS A 229 34.10 35.75 22.89
CA LYS A 229 33.77 36.73 21.86
C LYS A 229 34.98 37.64 21.65
N SER A 230 35.26 38.01 20.41
CA SER A 230 35.51 39.41 20.03
C SER A 230 35.61 39.55 18.52
N ASP A 231 35.21 40.71 18.02
CA ASP A 231 35.38 41.17 16.66
C ASP A 231 36.87 41.25 16.25
N GLU A 232 37.20 41.06 14.97
CA GLU A 232 37.96 42.08 14.24
C GLU A 232 37.85 41.97 12.70
N GLU A 233 38.17 43.09 12.06
CA GLU A 233 37.95 43.42 10.65
C GLU A 233 39.26 43.33 9.84
N LYS A 234 39.16 43.46 8.49
CA LYS A 234 40.24 43.82 7.53
C LYS A 234 41.34 42.78 7.17
N ALA A 235 41.09 42.15 6.02
CA ALA A 235 41.83 42.36 4.76
C ALA A 235 43.34 42.74 4.77
N ILE A 236 44.17 41.83 4.21
CA ILE A 236 45.34 42.03 3.32
C ILE A 236 45.36 40.74 2.45
N LYS A 237 45.07 40.80 1.14
CA LYS A 237 45.94 41.14 0.00
C LYS A 237 47.09 40.17 -0.30
N ASP A 238 47.12 39.78 -1.59
CA ASP A 238 48.23 39.23 -2.39
C ASP A 238 48.73 37.82 -2.06
N GLY A 239 48.48 36.89 -3.00
CA GLY A 239 48.83 35.47 -2.91
C GLY A 239 48.66 34.76 -4.25
N VAL A 240 49.35 35.24 -5.28
CA VAL A 240 49.37 34.61 -6.61
C VAL A 240 50.06 33.24 -6.53
N VAL A 241 49.35 32.17 -6.86
CA VAL A 241 49.95 30.85 -7.12
C VAL A 241 49.50 30.36 -8.49
N THR A 242 50.46 30.29 -9.40
CA THR A 242 50.32 29.80 -10.78
C THR A 242 50.19 28.28 -10.80
N VAL A 243 49.21 27.76 -11.54
CA VAL A 243 49.10 26.34 -11.90
C VAL A 243 49.44 26.19 -13.38
N PRO A 244 50.32 25.26 -13.79
CA PRO A 244 50.67 25.08 -15.20
C PRO A 244 49.53 24.39 -15.96
N VAL A 245 48.98 25.08 -16.96
CA VAL A 245 48.05 24.51 -17.93
C VAL A 245 48.86 23.79 -19.02
N VAL A 246 48.64 22.48 -19.17
CA VAL A 246 49.17 21.71 -20.30
C VAL A 246 48.35 22.03 -21.54
N ALA A 247 49.01 22.51 -22.58
CA ALA A 247 48.39 22.81 -23.86
C ALA A 247 48.10 21.54 -24.67
N LYS A 248 46.97 21.54 -25.38
CA LYS A 248 46.86 20.87 -26.68
C LYS A 248 45.94 21.70 -27.59
N GLU A 249 46.53 22.30 -28.61
CA GLU A 249 45.80 22.97 -29.68
C GLU A 249 45.14 21.92 -30.59
N GLU A 250 43.92 22.18 -31.07
CA GLU A 250 43.67 22.07 -32.51
C GLU A 250 42.62 23.08 -33.00
N LYS A 251 43.07 23.82 -34.02
CA LYS A 251 42.42 24.72 -34.98
C LYS A 251 41.15 24.12 -35.67
N GLU A 252 40.26 24.86 -36.34
CA GLU A 252 40.00 26.31 -36.53
C GLU A 252 38.61 26.50 -37.22
N ALA A 253 38.14 27.76 -37.28
CA ALA A 253 37.16 28.30 -38.24
C ALA A 253 35.67 27.85 -38.15
N SER A 254 34.67 28.66 -38.56
CA SER A 254 34.53 30.14 -38.69
C SER A 254 33.07 30.46 -39.09
N ALA A 255 32.47 31.54 -38.58
CA ALA A 255 31.56 32.47 -39.30
C ALA A 255 30.51 33.21 -38.40
N LEU A 256 30.76 34.52 -38.26
CA LEU A 256 29.82 35.65 -38.50
C LEU A 256 28.47 35.81 -37.74
N LEU A 257 28.47 36.91 -37.00
CA LEU A 257 27.42 37.87 -36.56
C LEU A 257 26.24 38.13 -37.56
N PRO A 258 25.10 38.80 -37.18
CA PRO A 258 25.02 39.85 -36.14
C PRO A 258 23.75 39.95 -35.24
N LYS A 259 23.86 40.85 -34.26
CA LYS A 259 22.76 41.46 -33.48
C LYS A 259 21.95 42.45 -34.33
N PRO A 260 20.75 42.85 -33.86
CA PRO A 260 20.46 44.29 -33.85
C PRO A 260 20.06 44.85 -32.48
N VAL A 261 20.32 46.15 -32.33
CA VAL A 261 19.95 47.05 -31.23
C VAL A 261 18.69 47.84 -31.66
N VAL A 262 18.19 48.76 -30.80
CA VAL A 262 17.17 49.84 -31.03
C VAL A 262 15.77 49.51 -30.45
N ALA A 263 15.05 50.41 -29.77
CA ALA A 263 15.43 51.57 -28.94
C ALA A 263 14.25 52.00 -28.04
N VAL A 264 14.61 52.62 -26.90
CA VAL A 264 13.80 53.44 -25.96
C VAL A 264 13.36 54.74 -26.70
N PRO A 265 12.18 55.39 -26.48
CA PRO A 265 11.99 56.18 -25.24
C PRO A 265 10.58 56.59 -24.72
N ALA A 266 10.59 57.07 -23.46
CA ALA A 266 9.70 58.10 -22.86
C ALA A 266 8.20 57.73 -22.66
N LYS A 267 7.43 58.25 -21.68
CA LYS A 267 7.52 59.26 -20.59
C LYS A 267 6.29 59.04 -19.64
N VAL A 268 6.09 59.57 -18.42
CA VAL A 268 6.84 60.41 -17.44
C VAL A 268 6.15 60.35 -16.06
N ALA A 269 6.89 60.54 -14.93
CA ALA A 269 6.42 61.07 -13.62
C ALA A 269 5.34 60.30 -12.81
N GLU A 270 5.08 60.48 -11.49
CA GLU A 270 5.71 61.09 -10.28
C GLU A 270 4.84 60.69 -9.05
N GLU A 271 5.21 60.76 -7.75
CA GLU A 271 6.45 60.92 -6.95
C GLU A 271 6.14 60.40 -5.51
N LYS A 272 7.10 60.47 -4.57
CA LYS A 272 6.96 60.36 -3.10
C LYS A 272 6.82 58.92 -2.54
N LYS A 273 7.78 58.38 -1.77
CA LYS A 273 8.34 58.80 -0.46
C LYS A 273 7.31 58.74 0.68
N ALA A 274 7.61 58.23 1.89
CA ALA A 274 8.83 57.55 2.36
C ALA A 274 8.57 56.72 3.64
N THR A 275 9.36 55.66 3.79
CA THR A 275 10.08 55.17 4.98
C THR A 275 9.75 55.76 6.37
N VAL A 276 9.53 54.88 7.37
CA VAL A 276 10.42 54.67 8.56
C VAL A 276 9.72 53.82 9.63
N SER A 277 10.41 52.78 10.10
CA SER A 277 10.03 51.92 11.23
C SER A 277 10.17 52.62 12.58
N LYS A 278 9.36 52.25 13.58
CA LYS A 278 9.82 52.29 14.97
C LYS A 278 9.15 51.27 15.89
N GLU A 279 9.99 50.35 16.36
CA GLU A 279 9.76 49.43 17.46
C GLU A 279 9.78 50.20 18.80
N LYS A 280 8.89 49.87 19.74
CA LYS A 280 9.08 50.23 21.15
C LYS A 280 8.39 49.26 22.12
N THR A 281 9.18 48.77 23.06
CA THR A 281 8.88 47.86 24.16
C THR A 281 7.89 48.43 25.20
N SER A 282 7.16 47.55 25.89
CA SER A 282 6.55 47.84 27.20
C SER A 282 6.61 46.60 28.12
N PRO A 283 6.96 46.74 29.42
CA PRO A 283 7.15 45.61 30.34
C PRO A 283 6.05 45.49 31.42
N GLY A 284 6.09 44.41 32.22
CA GLY A 284 5.72 44.47 33.64
C GLY A 284 4.51 43.65 34.11
N VAL A 285 4.78 42.76 35.07
CA VAL A 285 3.89 41.90 35.88
C VAL A 285 4.30 42.14 37.36
N PRO A 286 3.55 41.82 38.46
CA PRO A 286 2.11 41.57 38.72
C PRO A 286 1.51 42.50 39.83
N LYS A 287 0.29 42.21 40.35
CA LYS A 287 0.02 41.73 41.76
C LYS A 287 -1.31 42.23 42.38
N ILE A 288 -1.84 41.43 43.32
CA ILE A 288 -2.85 41.70 44.39
C ILE A 288 -4.33 41.24 44.15
N SER A 289 -4.64 40.09 44.75
CA SER A 289 -5.81 39.71 45.60
C SER A 289 -7.22 40.30 45.40
N ARG A 290 -8.27 39.43 45.43
CA ARG A 290 -9.12 39.17 46.62
C ARG A 290 -10.12 38.00 46.41
N LEU A 291 -10.51 37.31 47.49
CA LEU A 291 -11.58 36.30 47.54
C LEU A 291 -12.98 36.94 47.55
N VAL A 292 -13.96 36.30 46.88
CA VAL A 292 -15.39 36.16 47.31
C VAL A 292 -15.88 34.77 46.83
N ALA A 293 -16.90 34.19 47.49
CA ALA A 293 -17.30 32.77 47.35
C ALA A 293 -18.74 32.55 46.85
N ALA A 294 -19.00 31.29 46.43
CA ALA A 294 -20.30 30.59 46.34
C ALA A 294 -21.27 30.96 45.16
N PRO A 295 -22.27 30.11 44.83
CA PRO A 295 -22.55 28.73 45.29
C PRO A 295 -22.75 27.67 44.16
N VAL A 296 -22.90 26.43 44.61
CA VAL A 296 -23.28 25.20 43.87
C VAL A 296 -24.66 25.29 43.20
N SER A 297 -24.81 24.63 42.03
CA SER A 297 -26.11 24.21 41.47
C SER A 297 -26.08 22.72 41.10
N GLN A 298 -27.18 22.02 41.36
CA GLN A 298 -27.36 20.58 41.10
C GLN A 298 -27.86 20.32 39.67
N PRO A 299 -27.61 19.13 39.07
CA PRO A 299 -28.27 18.71 37.84
C PRO A 299 -29.63 18.06 38.11
N GLU A 300 -30.67 18.47 37.37
CA GLU A 300 -31.96 17.78 37.34
C GLU A 300 -31.87 16.45 36.58
N SER A 301 -32.61 15.44 37.08
CA SER A 301 -32.77 14.13 36.47
C SER A 301 -33.93 14.10 35.46
N VAL A 302 -33.67 13.68 34.23
CA VAL A 302 -34.72 13.39 33.23
C VAL A 302 -34.85 11.87 33.05
N GLU A 303 -35.93 11.29 33.58
CA GLU A 303 -36.34 9.92 33.27
C GLU A 303 -37.34 9.93 32.09
N GLU A 304 -36.92 9.59 30.87
CA GLU A 304 -37.81 9.06 29.82
C GLU A 304 -37.02 8.32 28.71
N GLU A 305 -36.76 7.01 28.86
CA GLU A 305 -36.55 6.13 27.68
C GLU A 305 -36.71 4.63 28.00
N LYS A 306 -37.92 4.07 27.86
CA LYS A 306 -38.19 2.62 28.02
C LYS A 306 -39.17 2.00 27.01
N LYS A 307 -39.55 2.70 25.94
CA LYS A 307 -40.56 2.24 24.97
C LYS A 307 -40.02 1.72 23.62
N SER A 308 -38.73 1.94 23.30
CA SER A 308 -38.16 1.59 21.98
C SER A 308 -37.80 0.11 21.78
N SER A 309 -37.50 -0.65 22.85
CA SER A 309 -36.89 -1.99 22.71
C SER A 309 -37.79 -3.07 22.11
N ARG A 310 -39.12 -2.96 22.20
CA ARG A 310 -40.06 -3.96 21.67
C ARG A 310 -40.17 -3.94 20.14
N LEU A 311 -39.95 -2.78 19.50
CA LEU A 311 -39.98 -2.64 18.04
C LEU A 311 -38.74 -3.25 17.37
N LEU A 312 -37.56 -3.14 18.00
CA LEU A 312 -36.32 -3.76 17.52
C LEU A 312 -36.32 -5.29 17.60
N GLN A 313 -37.08 -5.90 18.52
CA GLN A 313 -37.17 -7.36 18.58
C GLN A 313 -37.99 -7.95 17.41
N TRP A 314 -38.99 -7.23 16.89
CA TRP A 314 -39.80 -7.72 15.76
C TRP A 314 -39.05 -7.69 14.42
N SER A 315 -38.21 -6.69 14.16
CA SER A 315 -37.46 -6.61 12.89
C SER A 315 -36.41 -7.71 12.75
N ALA A 316 -35.81 -8.18 13.84
CA ALA A 316 -34.85 -9.28 13.84
C ALA A 316 -35.48 -10.61 13.37
N TRP A 317 -36.71 -10.91 13.79
CA TRP A 317 -37.42 -12.13 13.38
C TRP A 317 -37.81 -12.12 11.90
N VAL A 318 -38.23 -10.96 11.37
CA VAL A 318 -38.55 -10.83 9.93
C VAL A 318 -37.30 -11.01 9.06
N ALA A 319 -36.16 -10.44 9.47
CA ALA A 319 -34.89 -10.62 8.75
C ALA A 319 -34.43 -12.09 8.73
N ALA A 320 -34.55 -12.81 9.85
CA ALA A 320 -34.22 -14.23 9.93
C ALA A 320 -35.08 -15.10 8.99
N PHE A 321 -36.39 -14.81 8.91
CA PHE A 321 -37.31 -15.54 8.03
C PHE A 321 -36.99 -15.36 6.54
N ILE A 322 -36.62 -14.14 6.14
CA ILE A 322 -36.24 -13.83 4.74
C ILE A 322 -34.97 -14.60 4.33
N VAL A 323 -33.97 -14.67 5.20
CA VAL A 323 -32.73 -15.44 4.94
C VAL A 323 -33.02 -16.94 4.82
N LEU A 324 -33.89 -17.48 5.68
CA LEU A 324 -34.23 -18.91 5.69
C LEU A 324 -34.97 -19.36 4.42
N VAL A 325 -35.77 -18.48 3.80
CA VAL A 325 -36.52 -18.78 2.57
C VAL A 325 -35.68 -18.55 1.30
N LEU A 326 -34.83 -17.54 1.26
CA LEU A 326 -34.06 -17.19 0.04
C LEU A 326 -32.78 -18.00 -0.15
N ALA A 327 -32.11 -18.41 0.94
CA ALA A 327 -30.85 -19.16 0.84
C ALA A 327 -30.97 -20.53 0.12
N PRO A 328 -32.02 -21.36 0.34
CA PRO A 328 -32.19 -22.62 -0.39
C PRO A 328 -32.45 -22.42 -1.89
N ALA A 329 -33.21 -21.38 -2.25
CA ALA A 329 -33.51 -21.06 -3.64
C ALA A 329 -32.25 -20.64 -4.42
N ALA A 330 -31.39 -19.82 -3.81
CA ALA A 330 -30.11 -19.43 -4.42
C ALA A 330 -29.18 -20.63 -4.67
N TRP A 331 -29.17 -21.63 -3.79
CA TRP A 331 -28.33 -22.83 -3.94
C TRP A 331 -28.77 -23.76 -5.08
N LEU A 332 -30.06 -23.77 -5.42
CA LEU A 332 -30.62 -24.52 -6.56
C LEU A 332 -30.37 -23.87 -7.92
N TYR A 333 -30.07 -22.57 -7.98
CA TYR A 333 -29.88 -21.81 -9.23
C TYR A 333 -28.41 -21.46 -9.54
N LEU A 334 -27.45 -21.86 -8.70
CA LEU A 334 -26.03 -21.72 -9.01
C LEU A 334 -25.60 -22.78 -10.05
N PRO A 335 -25.16 -22.37 -11.26
CA PRO A 335 -24.74 -23.32 -12.28
C PRO A 335 -23.48 -24.06 -11.82
N ARG A 336 -23.57 -25.40 -11.74
CA ARG A 336 -22.41 -26.27 -11.54
C ARG A 336 -21.54 -26.21 -12.79
N GLY A 337 -20.60 -25.27 -12.81
CA GLY A 337 -19.65 -25.06 -13.91
C GLY A 337 -18.86 -26.33 -14.19
N SER A 338 -18.93 -26.80 -15.44
CA SER A 338 -18.18 -27.96 -15.93
C SER A 338 -16.68 -27.66 -15.93
N HIS A 339 -15.87 -28.65 -15.52
CA HIS A 339 -14.43 -28.63 -15.75
C HIS A 339 -14.15 -28.53 -17.26
N GLY A 340 -13.58 -27.40 -17.68
CA GLY A 340 -13.15 -27.17 -19.05
C GLY A 340 -11.72 -27.67 -19.26
N ASP A 341 -11.54 -28.98 -19.41
CA ASP A 341 -10.29 -29.52 -19.95
C ASP A 341 -10.14 -29.05 -21.42
N SER A 342 -9.14 -28.22 -21.69
CA SER A 342 -8.81 -27.79 -23.06
C SER A 342 -7.31 -27.59 -23.24
N SER A 343 -6.56 -28.67 -23.02
CA SER A 343 -5.14 -28.77 -23.36
C SER A 343 -5.00 -29.24 -24.80
N ALA A 344 -4.78 -28.32 -25.74
CA ALA A 344 -4.45 -28.66 -27.12
C ALA A 344 -2.94 -28.90 -27.27
N PRO A 345 -2.48 -30.07 -27.78
CA PRO A 345 -1.06 -30.31 -28.01
C PRO A 345 -0.58 -29.60 -29.27
N GLN A 346 0.50 -28.81 -29.17
CA GLN A 346 1.20 -28.31 -30.36
C GLN A 346 1.93 -29.45 -31.05
N GLN A 347 1.47 -29.77 -32.26
CA GLN A 347 2.02 -30.83 -33.10
C GLN A 347 3.28 -30.34 -33.81
N THR A 348 4.42 -30.99 -33.55
CA THR A 348 5.71 -30.68 -34.16
C THR A 348 5.71 -31.08 -35.64
N GLN A 349 6.06 -30.16 -36.54
CA GLN A 349 6.20 -30.43 -37.97
C GLN A 349 7.70 -30.60 -38.35
N PRO A 350 8.10 -31.67 -39.06
CA PRO A 350 9.49 -31.88 -39.44
C PRO A 350 9.86 -31.08 -40.71
N GLY A 351 10.91 -30.25 -40.61
CA GLY A 351 11.55 -29.55 -41.72
C GLY A 351 12.94 -30.14 -42.05
N PRO A 352 13.43 -30.05 -43.30
CA PRO A 352 14.41 -30.98 -43.82
C PRO A 352 15.87 -30.71 -43.41
N THR A 353 16.59 -31.81 -43.21
CA THR A 353 18.05 -31.89 -43.13
C THR A 353 18.71 -31.18 -44.32
N THR A 354 19.48 -30.13 -44.04
CA THR A 354 20.56 -29.69 -44.94
C THR A 354 21.87 -29.71 -44.17
N GLN A 355 22.79 -30.55 -44.62
CA GLN A 355 24.05 -30.85 -43.94
C GLN A 355 25.20 -30.11 -44.64
N PRO A 356 25.80 -29.07 -44.03
CA PRO A 356 27.13 -28.62 -44.39
C PRO A 356 28.15 -29.38 -43.55
N THR A 357 28.81 -30.37 -44.15
CA THR A 357 30.00 -31.01 -43.58
C THR A 357 31.15 -29.99 -43.55
N GLY A 358 31.23 -29.22 -42.47
CA GLY A 358 32.33 -28.30 -42.16
C GLY A 358 33.24 -28.91 -41.11
N ALA A 359 34.41 -29.42 -41.54
CA ALA A 359 35.39 -30.01 -40.63
C ALA A 359 36.25 -28.95 -39.93
N ALA A 360 36.77 -29.32 -38.75
CA ALA A 360 37.93 -28.74 -38.09
C ALA A 360 37.86 -27.28 -37.61
N ALA A 361 37.34 -27.11 -36.38
CA ALA A 361 38.12 -26.47 -35.32
C ALA A 361 37.74 -27.12 -33.98
N ALA A 362 38.69 -27.80 -33.33
CA ALA A 362 38.50 -28.28 -31.97
C ALA A 362 38.69 -27.09 -31.02
N GLU A 363 37.64 -26.28 -30.85
CA GLU A 363 37.61 -25.25 -29.82
C GLU A 363 37.54 -25.93 -28.46
N SER A 364 38.71 -26.03 -27.81
CA SER A 364 38.88 -26.65 -26.51
C SER A 364 37.89 -26.04 -25.51
N ALA A 365 36.85 -26.79 -25.16
CA ALA A 365 35.92 -26.41 -24.12
C ALA A 365 36.72 -26.01 -22.87
N PRO A 366 36.60 -24.76 -22.37
CA PRO A 366 37.38 -24.33 -21.22
C PRO A 366 37.04 -25.26 -20.06
N ALA A 367 38.07 -25.95 -19.56
CA ALA A 367 37.90 -26.86 -18.43
C ALA A 367 37.19 -26.12 -17.30
N PRO A 368 36.18 -26.72 -16.64
CA PRO A 368 35.46 -26.06 -15.56
C PRO A 368 36.48 -25.65 -14.52
N VAL A 369 36.70 -24.33 -14.42
CA VAL A 369 37.61 -23.75 -13.43
C VAL A 369 37.05 -24.15 -12.08
N ALA A 370 37.74 -25.07 -11.41
CA ALA A 370 37.37 -25.50 -10.07
C ALA A 370 37.34 -24.26 -9.19
N SER A 371 36.13 -23.84 -8.83
CA SER A 371 35.92 -22.72 -7.93
C SER A 371 36.62 -23.07 -6.63
N VAL A 372 37.76 -22.41 -6.38
CA VAL A 372 38.53 -22.63 -5.16
C VAL A 372 37.60 -22.28 -4.00
N ASP A 373 37.27 -23.27 -3.18
CA ASP A 373 36.50 -23.11 -1.95
C ASP A 373 37.30 -22.27 -0.96
N VAL A 374 37.31 -20.96 -1.19
CA VAL A 374 37.66 -19.98 -0.18
C VAL A 374 36.63 -20.16 0.92
N PRO A 375 37.02 -20.49 2.17
CA PRO A 375 36.07 -20.71 3.25
C PRO A 375 35.29 -19.41 3.46
N VAL A 376 34.05 -19.39 2.97
CA VAL A 376 33.16 -18.23 3.06
C VAL A 376 32.89 -18.02 4.54
N LYS A 377 33.51 -17.00 5.11
CA LYS A 377 33.34 -16.64 6.51
C LYS A 377 31.86 -16.50 6.77
N GLU A 378 31.35 -17.35 7.66
CA GLU A 378 29.92 -17.58 7.86
C GLU A 378 29.20 -16.24 8.06
N GLN A 379 28.34 -15.90 7.09
CA GLN A 379 27.69 -14.59 7.10
C GLN A 379 26.58 -14.60 8.17
N GLU A 380 26.66 -13.66 9.09
CA GLU A 380 25.58 -13.37 10.04
C GLU A 380 24.34 -12.84 9.31
N PRO A 381 23.09 -13.19 9.71
CA PRO A 381 21.88 -12.67 9.09
C PRO A 381 21.85 -11.13 9.05
N THR A 382 22.32 -10.48 10.13
CA THR A 382 22.44 -9.02 10.24
C THR A 382 23.39 -8.41 9.19
N GLY A 383 24.42 -9.14 8.76
CA GLY A 383 25.30 -8.73 7.68
C GLY A 383 24.58 -8.73 6.34
N MET A 384 23.86 -9.81 6.04
CA MET A 384 23.09 -9.93 4.80
C MET A 384 21.99 -8.86 4.68
N VAL A 385 21.33 -8.48 5.78
CA VAL A 385 20.33 -7.40 5.78
C VAL A 385 20.94 -6.04 5.43
N LYS A 386 22.19 -5.75 5.86
CA LYS A 386 22.90 -4.53 5.49
C LYS A 386 23.34 -4.52 4.03
N ASP A 387 23.80 -5.66 3.51
CA ASP A 387 24.13 -5.81 2.09
C ASP A 387 22.88 -5.64 1.22
N TRP A 388 21.72 -6.13 1.69
CA TRP A 388 20.42 -5.94 1.05
C TRP A 388 19.95 -4.49 1.08
N GLU A 389 20.16 -3.76 2.19
CA GLU A 389 19.91 -2.32 2.28
C GLU A 389 20.72 -1.55 1.21
N ALA A 390 22.03 -1.82 1.12
CA ALA A 390 22.91 -1.21 0.12
C ALA A 390 22.48 -1.57 -1.32
N ALA A 391 22.02 -2.81 -1.56
CA ALA A 391 21.46 -3.21 -2.84
C ALA A 391 20.16 -2.47 -3.17
N LEU A 392 19.26 -2.29 -2.20
CA LEU A 392 18.02 -1.52 -2.37
C LEU A 392 18.28 -0.04 -2.67
N GLN A 393 19.31 0.55 -2.07
CA GLN A 393 19.77 1.92 -2.38
C GLN A 393 20.30 2.04 -3.83
N SER A 394 20.83 0.96 -4.42
CA SER A 394 21.29 0.96 -5.81
C SER A 394 20.14 0.98 -6.84
N THR A 395 20.46 1.32 -8.09
CA THR A 395 19.56 1.24 -9.26
C THR A 395 19.63 -0.11 -9.99
N ASP A 396 20.21 -1.14 -9.35
CA ASP A 396 20.45 -2.46 -9.95
C ASP A 396 19.37 -3.47 -9.48
N ALA A 397 18.36 -3.70 -10.32
CA ALA A 397 17.28 -4.65 -10.03
C ALA A 397 17.78 -6.09 -9.83
N THR A 398 18.84 -6.48 -10.54
CA THR A 398 19.42 -7.84 -10.46
C THR A 398 20.10 -8.03 -9.11
N LYS A 399 20.87 -7.05 -8.62
CA LYS A 399 21.43 -7.09 -7.26
C LYS A 399 20.35 -7.14 -6.20
N GLN A 400 19.28 -6.35 -6.32
CA GLN A 400 18.15 -6.38 -5.39
C GLN A 400 17.45 -7.75 -5.37
N ALA A 401 17.20 -8.34 -6.54
CA ALA A 401 16.57 -9.66 -6.66
C ALA A 401 17.48 -10.82 -6.21
N GLY A 402 18.80 -10.65 -6.27
CA GLY A 402 19.79 -11.68 -5.89
C GLY A 402 19.77 -12.12 -4.42
N PHE A 403 19.17 -11.34 -3.53
CA PHE A 403 19.00 -11.68 -2.10
C PHE A 403 17.83 -12.64 -1.84
N TYR A 404 16.92 -12.81 -2.80
CA TYR A 404 15.73 -13.64 -2.63
C TYR A 404 16.00 -15.08 -3.05
N ALA A 405 15.32 -16.03 -2.41
CA ALA A 405 15.27 -17.42 -2.84
C ALA A 405 14.59 -17.55 -4.22
N ASP A 406 14.62 -18.74 -4.81
CA ASP A 406 13.89 -19.05 -6.03
C ASP A 406 13.34 -20.49 -5.93
N PRO A 407 12.02 -20.67 -5.71
CA PRO A 407 10.99 -19.65 -5.49
C PRO A 407 11.09 -18.97 -4.12
N VAL A 408 10.31 -17.88 -3.95
CA VAL A 408 10.04 -17.23 -2.66
C VAL A 408 8.66 -17.63 -2.17
N ASP A 409 8.58 -18.32 -1.03
CA ASP A 409 7.34 -18.80 -0.40
C ASP A 409 6.26 -17.71 -0.29
N ARG A 410 6.70 -16.48 0.02
CA ARG A 410 5.81 -15.31 0.11
C ARG A 410 6.50 -13.99 -0.20
N TYR A 411 5.94 -13.23 -1.13
CA TYR A 411 6.39 -11.88 -1.46
C TYR A 411 5.21 -10.90 -1.32
N PHE A 412 5.15 -10.23 -0.17
CA PHE A 412 4.03 -9.42 0.33
C PHE A 412 2.71 -10.22 0.45
N LEU A 413 1.81 -10.03 -0.51
CA LEU A 413 0.51 -10.71 -0.63
C LEU A 413 0.53 -11.85 -1.65
N ARG A 414 1.63 -12.01 -2.40
CA ARG A 414 1.83 -13.08 -3.39
C ARG A 414 2.55 -14.27 -2.74
N HIS A 415 2.31 -15.46 -3.26
CA HIS A 415 2.92 -16.72 -2.84
C HIS A 415 3.64 -17.38 -4.02
N ASP A 416 4.61 -18.25 -3.73
CA ASP A 416 5.37 -19.01 -4.73
C ASP A 416 5.92 -18.13 -5.87
N VAL A 417 6.59 -17.04 -5.50
CA VAL A 417 7.01 -16.00 -6.44
C VAL A 417 8.44 -16.27 -6.92
N SER A 418 8.61 -16.48 -8.22
CA SER A 418 9.95 -16.66 -8.80
C SER A 418 10.81 -15.39 -8.71
N ARG A 419 12.13 -15.57 -8.61
CA ARG A 419 13.11 -14.48 -8.59
C ARG A 419 12.99 -13.58 -9.83
N ALA A 420 12.60 -14.14 -10.98
CA ALA A 420 12.33 -13.38 -12.21
C ALA A 420 11.14 -12.40 -12.06
N SER A 421 10.07 -12.79 -11.37
CA SER A 421 8.94 -11.90 -11.07
C SER A 421 9.34 -10.77 -10.10
N ILE A 422 10.22 -11.07 -9.13
CA ILE A 422 10.78 -10.08 -8.21
C ILE A 422 11.67 -9.10 -8.96
N LEU A 423 12.54 -9.57 -9.87
CA LEU A 423 13.38 -8.71 -10.71
C LEU A 423 12.53 -7.72 -11.53
N ALA A 424 11.47 -8.19 -12.18
CA ALA A 424 10.55 -7.35 -12.95
C ALA A 424 9.85 -6.28 -12.07
N ASP A 425 9.45 -6.64 -10.86
CA ASP A 425 8.88 -5.72 -9.87
C ASP A 425 9.93 -4.67 -9.41
N LYS A 426 11.14 -5.10 -9.02
CA LYS A 426 12.22 -4.16 -8.65
C LYS A 426 12.56 -3.21 -9.80
N GLN A 427 12.61 -3.69 -11.05
CA GLN A 427 12.84 -2.85 -12.23
C GLN A 427 11.72 -1.80 -12.40
N SER A 428 10.45 -2.19 -12.21
CA SER A 428 9.31 -1.26 -12.23
C SER A 428 9.38 -0.22 -11.10
N GLN A 429 9.79 -0.63 -9.90
CA GLN A 429 9.95 0.25 -8.76
C GLN A 429 11.10 1.25 -8.95
N ILE A 430 12.25 0.82 -9.46
CA ILE A 430 13.41 1.68 -9.73
C ILE A 430 13.04 2.77 -10.74
N GLY A 431 12.32 2.42 -11.82
CA GLY A 431 11.83 3.40 -12.81
C GLY A 431 10.82 4.42 -12.28
N LYS A 432 10.27 4.22 -11.06
CA LYS A 432 9.34 5.14 -10.38
C LYS A 432 10.02 5.99 -9.29
N ARG A 433 11.31 5.77 -8.99
CA ARG A 433 12.02 6.53 -7.96
C ARG A 433 12.27 7.96 -8.44
N ALA A 434 11.93 8.93 -7.60
CA ALA A 434 12.35 10.32 -7.78
C ALA A 434 13.83 10.48 -7.37
N ASP A 435 14.46 11.55 -7.84
CA ASP A 435 15.80 11.94 -7.40
C ASP A 435 15.88 12.06 -5.87
N GLY A 436 17.04 11.69 -5.31
CA GLY A 436 17.29 11.72 -3.88
C GLY A 436 16.43 10.76 -3.06
N TRP A 437 15.87 9.72 -3.68
CA TRP A 437 15.30 8.56 -2.97
C TRP A 437 16.39 7.78 -2.22
N SER A 438 16.11 7.40 -0.98
CA SER A 438 16.97 6.49 -0.20
C SER A 438 16.13 5.66 0.79
N VAL A 439 16.70 4.54 1.23
CA VAL A 439 16.12 3.63 2.23
C VAL A 439 17.16 3.27 3.29
N VAL A 440 16.74 3.19 4.55
CA VAL A 440 17.56 2.75 5.70
C VAL A 440 16.80 1.67 6.47
N MET A 441 17.49 0.65 6.98
CA MET A 441 16.88 -0.39 7.83
C MET A 441 17.06 -0.04 9.31
N GLU A 442 15.97 0.34 9.96
CA GLU A 442 15.95 0.72 11.38
C GLU A 442 15.41 -0.42 12.26
N GLN A 443 15.78 -0.40 13.55
CA GLN A 443 15.27 -1.30 14.59
C GLN A 443 15.37 -2.81 14.27
N ILE A 444 16.46 -3.25 13.63
CA ILE A 444 16.62 -4.66 13.21
C ILE A 444 16.68 -5.60 14.43
N LYS A 445 15.61 -6.37 14.67
CA LYS A 445 15.53 -7.49 15.63
C LYS A 445 15.68 -8.82 14.87
N VAL A 446 16.73 -9.60 15.14
CA VAL A 446 16.98 -10.92 14.52
C VAL A 446 16.71 -12.03 15.53
N GLN A 447 15.91 -13.02 15.12
CA GLN A 447 15.68 -14.27 15.83
C GLN A 447 16.18 -15.42 14.93
N GLN A 448 17.41 -15.88 15.16
CA GLN A 448 18.00 -16.99 14.42
C GLN A 448 17.72 -18.34 15.10
N LYS A 449 17.46 -19.35 14.28
CA LYS A 449 17.34 -20.75 14.69
C LYS A 449 17.90 -21.63 13.57
N ASP A 450 19.02 -22.28 13.83
CA ASP A 450 19.72 -23.15 12.88
C ASP A 450 19.98 -22.42 11.54
N ASP A 451 19.64 -23.04 10.41
CA ASP A 451 19.70 -22.46 9.05
C ASP A 451 18.50 -21.56 8.70
N THR A 452 17.76 -21.07 9.69
CA THR A 452 16.65 -20.13 9.51
C THR A 452 16.79 -18.89 10.40
N ALA A 453 16.27 -17.74 9.95
CA ALA A 453 16.16 -16.56 10.79
C ALA A 453 14.90 -15.75 10.47
N SER A 454 14.25 -15.23 11.51
CA SER A 454 13.20 -14.21 11.38
C SER A 454 13.78 -12.85 11.71
N VAL A 455 13.64 -11.88 10.79
CA VAL A 455 14.13 -10.52 10.96
C VAL A 455 12.95 -9.56 10.94
N HIS A 456 12.72 -8.88 12.05
CA HIS A 456 11.80 -7.75 12.12
C HIS A 456 12.60 -6.46 11.98
N LEU A 457 12.16 -5.54 11.13
CA LEU A 457 12.82 -4.26 10.88
C LEU A 457 11.82 -3.19 10.44
N ILE A 458 12.25 -1.94 10.42
CA ILE A 458 11.50 -0.83 9.83
C ILE A 458 12.27 -0.30 8.62
N LYS A 459 11.68 -0.36 7.43
CA LYS A 459 12.22 0.30 6.23
C LYS A 459 11.87 1.79 6.32
N HIS A 460 12.86 2.65 6.55
CA HIS A 460 12.69 4.10 6.53
C HIS A 460 13.04 4.63 5.13
N PHE A 461 12.04 5.07 4.39
CA PHE A 461 12.21 5.67 3.08
C PHE A 461 12.19 7.20 3.16
N THR A 462 13.10 7.85 2.42
CA THR A 462 13.11 9.31 2.27
C THR A 462 13.31 9.73 0.82
N ILE A 463 12.71 10.85 0.41
CA ILE A 463 12.92 11.50 -0.89
C ILE A 463 13.41 12.93 -0.65
N ARG A 464 14.54 13.30 -1.26
CA ARG A 464 15.09 14.65 -1.22
C ARG A 464 15.15 15.28 -2.60
N LYS A 465 14.43 16.38 -2.81
CA LYS A 465 14.50 17.20 -4.03
C LYS A 465 15.26 18.49 -3.73
N ASP A 466 16.23 18.85 -4.58
CA ASP A 466 17.06 20.05 -4.41
C ASP A 466 17.71 20.14 -3.01
N GLY A 467 18.14 18.98 -2.47
CA GLY A 467 18.69 18.82 -1.13
C GLY A 467 17.67 18.87 0.02
N LYS A 468 16.40 19.24 -0.24
CA LYS A 468 15.34 19.35 0.77
C LYS A 468 14.52 18.07 0.85
N LEU A 469 14.24 17.61 2.07
CA LEU A 469 13.33 16.49 2.31
C LEU A 469 11.91 16.85 1.84
N THR A 470 11.33 16.07 0.93
CA THR A 470 9.98 16.28 0.40
C THR A 470 8.99 15.22 0.87
N SER A 471 9.46 14.00 1.15
CA SER A 471 8.65 12.91 1.70
C SER A 471 9.51 11.99 2.56
N GLN A 472 8.91 11.45 3.62
CA GLN A 472 9.46 10.36 4.42
C GLN A 472 8.33 9.43 4.87
N TRP A 473 8.57 8.13 4.90
CA TRP A 473 7.62 7.14 5.43
C TRP A 473 8.34 5.89 5.93
N TYR A 474 7.65 5.14 6.78
CA TYR A 474 8.17 3.97 7.48
C TYR A 474 7.32 2.75 7.14
N VAL A 475 7.96 1.62 6.87
CA VAL A 475 7.27 0.35 6.57
C VAL A 475 7.85 -0.77 7.45
N PRO A 476 7.18 -1.14 8.55
CA PRO A 476 7.57 -2.28 9.37
C PRO A 476 7.43 -3.56 8.54
N SER A 477 8.47 -4.39 8.58
CA SER A 477 8.60 -5.57 7.73
C SER A 477 9.11 -6.77 8.54
N LEU A 478 8.62 -7.94 8.16
CA LEU A 478 9.15 -9.24 8.58
C LEU A 478 9.79 -9.91 7.37
N LEU A 479 11.06 -10.23 7.48
CA LEU A 479 11.76 -11.16 6.59
C LEU A 479 11.86 -12.52 7.27
N GLN A 480 11.61 -13.58 6.51
CA GLN A 480 12.06 -14.93 6.86
C GLN A 480 13.22 -15.26 5.93
N LEU A 481 14.34 -15.62 6.54
CA LEU A 481 15.59 -15.96 5.88
C LEU A 481 15.85 -17.45 6.05
N LYS A 482 16.42 -18.06 5.01
CA LYS A 482 16.93 -19.43 5.05
C LYS A 482 18.35 -19.44 4.50
N ARG A 483 19.22 -20.26 5.07
CA ARG A 483 20.55 -20.50 4.53
C ARG A 483 20.47 -21.56 3.43
N ALA A 484 21.03 -21.24 2.27
CA ALA A 484 21.16 -22.13 1.11
C ALA A 484 22.53 -21.87 0.47
N ASP A 485 23.25 -22.93 0.11
CA ASP A 485 24.59 -22.86 -0.48
C ASP A 485 25.56 -21.94 0.30
N GLY A 486 25.55 -22.07 1.63
CA GLY A 486 26.38 -21.26 2.55
C GLY A 486 25.97 -19.79 2.70
N ARG A 487 24.88 -19.33 2.05
CA ARG A 487 24.44 -17.92 2.04
C ARG A 487 23.01 -17.76 2.53
N TRP A 488 22.72 -16.64 3.19
CA TRP A 488 21.34 -16.30 3.57
C TRP A 488 20.56 -15.78 2.36
N GLN A 489 19.33 -16.25 2.20
CA GLN A 489 18.38 -15.80 1.18
C GLN A 489 17.01 -15.49 1.82
N ILE A 490 16.31 -14.47 1.31
CA ILE A 490 14.95 -14.12 1.71
C ILE A 490 13.98 -15.13 1.10
N VAL A 491 13.37 -15.98 1.94
CA VAL A 491 12.31 -16.94 1.54
C VAL A 491 10.91 -16.38 1.75
N SER A 492 10.75 -15.39 2.63
CA SER A 492 9.50 -14.61 2.70
C SER A 492 9.78 -13.15 3.07
N GLU A 493 9.11 -12.22 2.39
CA GLU A 493 9.05 -10.80 2.75
C GLU A 493 7.58 -10.41 2.97
N ARG A 494 7.30 -9.77 4.11
CA ARG A 494 5.97 -9.26 4.47
C ARG A 494 6.09 -7.86 5.04
N ASP A 495 5.27 -6.94 4.55
CA ASP A 495 4.98 -5.72 5.30
C ASP A 495 3.96 -6.06 6.41
N LEU A 496 4.22 -5.59 7.62
CA LEU A 496 3.41 -5.88 8.80
C LEU A 496 2.25 -4.88 8.99
N GLY A 497 2.22 -3.83 8.17
CA GLY A 497 1.11 -2.89 8.08
C GLY A 497 1.17 -1.78 9.14
N TRP A 498 0.09 -1.64 9.89
CA TRP A 498 -0.28 -0.43 10.67
C TRP A 498 0.53 -0.16 11.94
N ALA A 499 1.39 -1.09 12.36
CA ALA A 499 2.26 -0.89 13.51
C ALA A 499 3.25 0.27 13.23
N ASN A 500 3.42 1.19 14.17
CA ASN A 500 4.40 2.29 14.05
C ASN A 500 5.67 1.98 14.84
N THR A 501 5.62 1.01 15.74
CA THR A 501 6.76 0.53 16.53
C THR A 501 6.84 -0.99 16.45
N LEU A 502 8.02 -1.51 16.78
CA LEU A 502 8.25 -2.95 16.87
C LEU A 502 7.56 -3.59 18.08
N ASP A 503 7.15 -2.78 19.06
CA ASP A 503 6.48 -3.24 20.29
C ASP A 503 4.95 -3.37 20.09
N GLU A 504 4.40 -2.86 18.97
CA GLU A 504 3.01 -3.12 18.53
C GLU A 504 2.88 -4.44 17.73
N LEU A 505 3.98 -5.18 17.56
CA LEU A 505 4.09 -6.42 16.78
C LEU A 505 4.42 -7.67 17.61
N GLU A 506 4.74 -7.49 18.89
CA GLU A 506 4.92 -8.54 19.90
C GLU A 506 3.62 -8.78 20.70
#